data_AF-A0A2A2TAD6-F1
#
_entry.id   AF-A0A2A2TAD6-F1
#
_cell.length_a   1.000
_cell.length_b   1.000
_cell.length_c   1.000
_cell.angle_alpha   90.00
_cell.angle_beta   90.00
_cell.angle_gamma   90.00
#
_symmetry.space_group_name_H-M   'P 1'
#
loop_
_entity.id
_entity.type
_entity.pdbx_description
1 polymer ?
#
loop_
_entity_poly.entity_id
_entity_poly.type
_entity_poly.pdbx_seq_one_letter_code
_entity_poly.pdbx_strand_id
1 'polypeptide(L)' 'MVRLQTNLSDDDIIQRAAKVGVGMMSASIQYINPNYSGEFIFGYGELDEQQLVEGVYRLAQVIKA' A
#
# COMPACT_ATOMS: atom_id res chain seq x y z
N MET A 1 1.71 -3.41 -8.90
CA MET A 1 1.72 -4.21 -7.66
C MET A 1 3.06 -4.04 -6.98
N VAL A 2 3.09 -4.11 -5.66
CA VAL A 2 4.34 -4.12 -4.88
C VAL A 2 4.26 -5.18 -3.80
N ARG A 3 5.42 -5.64 -3.33
CA ARG A 3 5.56 -6.39 -2.09
C ARG A 3 6.31 -5.56 -1.07
N LEU A 4 5.73 -5.39 0.12
CA LEU A 4 6.35 -4.68 1.23
C LEU A 4 7.00 -5.70 2.18
N GLN A 5 8.28 -5.51 2.48
CA GLN A 5 9.00 -6.31 3.47
C GLN A 5 8.89 -5.64 4.83
N THR A 6 7.89 -6.07 5.61
CA THR A 6 7.63 -5.54 6.96
C THR A 6 6.93 -6.61 7.81
N ASN A 7 6.98 -6.44 9.12
CA ASN A 7 6.27 -7.30 10.09
C ASN A 7 4.84 -6.82 10.36
N LEU A 8 4.43 -5.71 9.76
CA LEU A 8 3.06 -5.19 9.87
C LEU A 8 2.09 -6.06 9.09
N SER A 9 0.87 -6.19 9.62
CA SER A 9 -0.22 -6.83 8.88
C SER A 9 -0.69 -5.97 7.70
N ASP A 10 -1.33 -6.57 6.70
CA ASP A 10 -1.90 -5.83 5.58
C ASP A 10 -2.91 -4.77 6.04
N ASP A 11 -3.74 -5.12 7.02
CA ASP A 11 -4.72 -4.19 7.61
C ASP A 11 -4.02 -3.01 8.29
N ASP A 12 -2.95 -3.25 9.06
CA ASP A 12 -2.18 -2.18 9.68
C ASP A 12 -1.57 -1.23 8.64
N ILE A 13 -1.02 -1.78 7.56
CA ILE A 13 -0.43 -0.98 6.47
C ILE A 13 -1.51 -0.14 5.79
N ILE A 14 -2.66 -0.73 5.47
CA ILE A 14 -3.79 -0.04 4.82
C ILE A 14 -4.32 1.08 5.73
N GLN A 15 -4.52 0.81 7.02
CA GLN A 15 -5.00 1.82 7.97
C GLN A 15 -3.98 2.95 8.17
N ARG A 16 -2.68 2.64 8.23
CA ARG A 16 -1.61 3.64 8.31
C ARG A 16 -1.51 4.49 7.06
N ALA A 17 -1.60 3.88 5.87
CA ALA A 17 -1.60 4.58 4.58
C ALA A 17 -2.81 5.53 4.47
N ALA A 18 -4.00 5.07 4.87
CA ALA A 18 -5.21 5.88 4.88
C ALA A 18 -5.09 7.14 5.75
N LYS A 19 -4.41 7.06 6.90
CA LYS A 19 -4.16 8.22 7.79
C LYS A 19 -3.33 9.33 7.14
N VAL A 20 -2.53 9.01 6.13
CA VAL A 20 -1.72 9.99 5.37
C VAL A 20 -2.28 10.27 3.98
N GLY A 21 -3.52 9.87 3.72
CA GLY A 21 -4.22 10.13 2.45
C GLY A 21 -3.74 9.27 1.29
N VAL A 22 -3.17 8.09 1.55
CA VAL A 22 -2.74 7.13 0.52
C VAL A 22 -3.72 5.95 0.51
N GLY A 23 -4.43 5.78 -0.61
CA GLY A 23 -5.29 4.63 -0.86
C GLY A 23 -4.52 3.46 -1.45
N MET A 24 -4.79 2.24 -0.97
CA MET A 24 -4.24 0.99 -1.49
C MET A 24 -5.16 -0.17 -1.14
N MET A 25 -5.03 -1.30 -1.84
CA MET A 25 -5.74 -2.54 -1.50
C MET A 25 -4.73 -3.69 -1.34
N SER A 26 -5.04 -4.64 -0.44
CA SER A 26 -4.31 -5.91 -0.38
C SER A 26 -4.55 -6.71 -1.65
N ALA A 27 -3.50 -7.27 -2.22
CA ALA A 27 -3.57 -8.16 -3.38
C ALA A 27 -4.11 -9.55 -3.02
N SER A 28 -4.21 -9.89 -1.73
CA SER A 28 -4.70 -11.18 -1.23
C SER A 28 -6.02 -11.62 -1.86
N ILE A 29 -6.96 -10.69 -2.05
CA ILE A 29 -8.28 -10.95 -2.64
C ILE A 29 -8.24 -11.37 -4.11
N GLN A 30 -7.13 -11.09 -4.81
CA GLN A 30 -6.94 -11.44 -6.22
C GLN A 30 -6.20 -12.78 -6.39
N TYR A 31 -5.65 -13.35 -5.31
CA TYR A 31 -4.97 -14.63 -5.37
C TYR A 31 -5.91 -15.82 -5.22
N ILE A 32 -5.63 -16.87 -5.98
CA ILE A 32 -6.32 -18.16 -5.87
C ILE A 32 -6.06 -18.82 -4.50
N ASN A 33 -4.89 -18.56 -3.91
CA ASN A 33 -4.52 -19.05 -2.58
C ASN A 33 -4.55 -17.87 -1.58
N PRO A 34 -5.35 -17.95 -0.50
CA PRO A 34 -5.53 -16.85 0.45
C PRO A 34 -4.33 -16.62 1.38
N ASN A 35 -3.31 -17.48 1.37
CA ASN A 35 -2.18 -17.40 2.30
C ASN A 35 -1.07 -16.40 1.87
N TYR A 36 -1.32 -15.56 0.87
CA TYR A 36 -0.38 -14.53 0.43
C TYR A 36 -0.75 -13.16 1.04
N SER A 37 0.21 -12.57 1.76
CA SER A 37 0.11 -11.25 2.38
C SER A 37 1.36 -10.41 2.09
N GLY A 38 1.30 -9.12 2.42
CA GLY A 38 2.38 -8.16 2.20
C GLY A 38 2.46 -7.66 0.77
N GLU A 39 1.46 -7.93 -0.06
CA GLU A 39 1.40 -7.50 -1.46
C GLU A 39 0.20 -6.60 -1.69
N PHE A 40 0.42 -5.51 -2.43
CA PHE A 40 -0.55 -4.44 -2.57
C PHE A 40 -0.71 -4.00 -4.02
N ILE A 41 -1.93 -3.61 -4.36
CA ILE A 41 -2.27 -2.98 -5.63
C ILE A 41 -2.42 -1.47 -5.38
N PHE A 42 -1.69 -0.69 -6.18
CA PHE A 42 -1.84 0.76 -6.26
C PHE A 42 -2.58 1.12 -7.54
N GLY A 43 -3.71 1.81 -7.40
CA GLY A 43 -4.33 2.52 -8.51
C GLY A 43 -3.68 3.90 -8.64
N TYR A 44 -3.16 4.21 -9.82
CA TYR A 44 -2.51 5.49 -10.13
C TYR A 44 -3.09 6.18 -11.37
N GLY A 45 -4.16 5.64 -11.97
CA GLY A 45 -4.69 6.12 -13.25
C GLY A 45 -5.24 7.56 -13.22
N GLU A 46 -5.53 8.09 -12.03
CA GLU A 46 -6.07 9.44 -11.83
C GLU A 46 -5.07 10.41 -11.19
N LEU A 47 -3.81 9.98 -11.00
CA LEU A 47 -2.78 10.78 -10.33
C LEU A 47 -1.80 11.39 -11.34
N ASP A 48 -1.39 12.63 -11.09
CA ASP A 48 -0.24 13.24 -11.76
C ASP A 48 1.10 12.82 -11.13
N GLU A 49 2.21 13.19 -11.77
CA GLU A 49 3.55 12.83 -11.31
C GLU A 49 3.89 13.39 -9.93
N GLN A 50 3.43 14.61 -9.62
CA GLN A 50 3.67 15.24 -8.32
C GLN A 50 2.93 14.48 -7.22
N GLN A 51 1.66 14.13 -7.47
CA GLN A 51 0.83 13.34 -6.56
C GLN A 51 1.40 11.93 -6.34
N LEU A 52 2.00 11.32 -7.37
CA LEU A 52 2.68 10.03 -7.23
C LEU A 52 3.89 10.12 -6.30
N VAL A 53 4.76 11.10 -6.52
CA VAL A 53 5.96 11.31 -5.68
C VAL A 53 5.55 11.60 -4.24
N GLU A 54 4.57 12.48 -4.03
CA GLU A 54 4.08 12.82 -2.71
C GLU A 54 3.42 11.63 -2.01
N GLY A 55 2.59 10.86 -2.73
CA GLY A 55 1.95 9.65 -2.20
C GLY A 55 2.96 8.60 -1.74
N VAL A 56 3.99 8.34 -2.55
CA VAL A 56 5.08 7.41 -2.18
C VAL A 56 5.86 7.93 -0.97
N TYR A 57 6.14 9.23 -0.91
CA TYR A 57 6.84 9.83 0.24
C TYR A 57 6.04 9.69 1.53
N ARG A 58 4.75 10.03 1.53
CA ARG A 58 3.85 9.90 2.68
C ARG A 58 3.73 8.45 3.14
N LEU A 59 3.60 7.52 2.19
CA LEU A 59 3.54 6.09 2.48
C LEU A 59 4.82 5.57 3.16
N ALA A 60 5.99 6.02 2.69
CA ALA A 60 7.27 5.61 3.27
C ALA A 60 7.41 6.00 4.75
N GLN A 61 6.81 7.13 5.18
CA GLN A 61 6.85 7.59 6.58
C GLN A 61 6.11 6.67 7.54
N VAL A 62 5.10 5.93 7.07
CA VAL A 62 4.24 5.11 7.94
C VAL A 62 4.59 3.61 7.94
N ILE A 63 5.34 3.15 6.94
CA ILE A 63 5.79 1.74 6.80
C ILE A 63 7.14 1.49 7.48
N LYS A 64 8.07 2.47 7.49
CA LYS A 64 9.42 2.31 8.04
C LYS A 64 9.51 2.35 9.58
N ALA A 65 8.39 2.57 10.27
CA ALA A 65 8.33 2.74 11.72
C ALA A 65 8.31 1.41 12.49
#